data_AF-A0A1V2B8Q9-F1
#
_entry.id   AF-A0A1V2B8Q9-F1
#
_cell.length_a   1.000
_cell.length_b   1.000
_cell.length_c   1.000
_cell.angle_alpha   90.00
_cell.angle_beta   90.00
_cell.angle_gamma   90.00
#
_symmetry.space_group_name_H-M   'P 1'
#
loop_
_entity.id
_entity.type
_entity.pdbx_description
1 polymer ?
#
loop_
_entity_poly.entity_id
_entity_poly.type
_entity_poly.pdbx_seq_one_letter_code
_entity_poly.pdbx_strand_id
1 'polypeptide(L)'
;MKQVHLSENEVQQLAMKLQQADPLQAQHLRECAACKTAIASYQAIFNSLKVMEGPTFDFDVEQLVMPQLPLPQKAVSNSKWSIIPTIGIAVAVFCIPIFIMSRFLSNLAKGIPEYTLYIIIVTALVIAGFLGREMVTSYREKIRLLNFY
;
A
#
# COMPACT_ATOMS: atom_id res chain seq x y z
N MET A 1 -38.30 -41.75 -1.10
CA MET A 1 -37.19 -41.35 -1.98
C MET A 1 -36.12 -40.69 -1.12
N LYS A 2 -34.88 -41.18 -1.13
CA LYS A 2 -33.76 -40.57 -0.37
C LYS A 2 -33.39 -39.24 -1.01
N GLN A 3 -33.95 -38.15 -0.52
CA GLN A 3 -33.47 -36.82 -0.87
C GLN A 3 -32.12 -36.65 -0.19
N VAL A 4 -31.06 -36.48 -0.97
CA VAL A 4 -29.72 -36.18 -0.46
C VAL A 4 -29.80 -34.77 0.11
N HIS A 5 -29.86 -34.65 1.43
CA HIS A 5 -29.81 -33.38 2.15
C HIS A 5 -28.39 -32.84 2.19
N LEU A 6 -28.24 -31.53 2.39
CA LEU A 6 -26.94 -30.93 2.70
C LEU A 6 -26.35 -31.61 3.95
N SER A 7 -25.03 -31.74 3.96
CA SER A 7 -24.34 -32.21 5.14
C SER A 7 -24.46 -31.19 6.28
N GLU A 8 -24.34 -31.68 7.52
CA GLU A 8 -24.44 -30.83 8.71
C GLU A 8 -23.43 -29.67 8.70
N ASN A 9 -22.22 -29.93 8.20
CA ASN A 9 -21.16 -28.93 8.10
C ASN A 9 -21.55 -27.81 7.13
N GLU A 10 -22.10 -28.15 5.95
CA GLU A 10 -22.55 -27.16 4.97
C GLU A 10 -23.71 -26.31 5.52
N VAL A 11 -24.65 -26.92 6.25
CA VAL A 11 -25.76 -26.21 6.90
C VAL A 11 -25.23 -25.20 7.94
N GLN A 12 -24.24 -25.59 8.76
CA GLN A 12 -23.64 -24.72 9.76
C GLN A 12 -22.85 -23.56 9.12
N GLN A 13 -22.04 -23.84 8.09
CA GLN A 13 -21.27 -22.81 7.38
C GLN A 13 -22.16 -21.76 6.71
N LEU A 14 -23.27 -22.21 6.11
CA LEU A 14 -24.29 -21.33 5.53
C LEU A 14 -25.03 -20.52 6.60
N ALA A 15 -25.34 -21.12 7.76
CA ALA A 15 -25.96 -20.42 8.87
C ALA A 15 -25.06 -19.32 9.48
N MET A 16 -23.75 -19.56 9.55
CA MET A 16 -22.75 -18.61 10.07
C MET A 16 -22.34 -17.52 9.05
N LYS A 17 -22.82 -17.60 7.80
CA LYS A 17 -22.41 -16.73 6.67
C LYS A 17 -20.89 -16.77 6.39
N LEU A 18 -20.22 -17.87 6.72
CA LEU A 18 -18.79 -18.06 6.46
C LEU A 18 -18.51 -18.35 4.99
N GLN A 19 -19.49 -18.91 4.28
CA GLN A 19 -19.39 -19.25 2.86
C GLN A 19 -20.63 -18.77 2.11
N GLN A 20 -20.42 -18.24 0.90
CA GLN A 20 -21.52 -17.93 -0.01
C GLN A 20 -22.10 -19.22 -0.56
N ALA A 21 -23.43 -19.33 -0.60
CA ALA A 21 -24.09 -20.52 -1.10
C ALA A 21 -23.74 -20.75 -2.57
N ASP A 22 -23.20 -21.94 -2.88
CA ASP A 22 -23.00 -22.36 -4.25
C ASP A 22 -24.34 -22.44 -5.00
N PRO A 23 -24.36 -22.25 -6.33
CA PRO A 23 -25.60 -22.21 -7.11
C PRO A 23 -26.45 -23.49 -6.95
N LEU A 24 -25.81 -24.65 -6.78
CA LEU A 24 -26.49 -25.93 -6.50
C LEU A 24 -27.10 -25.99 -5.09
N GLN A 25 -26.41 -25.45 -4.09
CA GLN A 25 -26.92 -25.35 -2.72
C GLN A 25 -28.08 -24.36 -2.66
N ALA A 26 -28.00 -23.23 -3.37
CA ALA A 26 -29.07 -22.25 -3.47
C ALA A 26 -30.33 -22.82 -4.14
N GLN A 27 -30.17 -23.67 -5.16
CA GLN A 27 -31.29 -24.38 -5.79
C GLN A 27 -31.91 -25.42 -4.83
N HIS A 28 -31.08 -26.25 -4.19
CA HIS A 28 -31.56 -27.22 -3.20
C HIS A 28 -32.29 -26.55 -2.04
N LEU A 29 -31.78 -25.42 -1.57
CA LEU A 29 -32.42 -24.64 -0.53
C LEU A 29 -33.78 -24.10 -0.96
N ARG A 30 -34.08 -23.89 -2.25
CA ARG A 30 -35.44 -23.47 -2.66
C ARG A 30 -36.46 -24.59 -2.50
N GLU A 31 -36.04 -25.81 -2.78
CA GLU A 31 -36.88 -27.01 -2.90
C GLU A 31 -36.98 -27.81 -1.60
N CYS A 32 -35.97 -27.79 -0.73
CA CYS A 32 -35.93 -28.57 0.51
C CYS A 32 -36.32 -27.74 1.74
N ALA A 33 -37.53 -27.97 2.26
CA ALA A 33 -38.01 -27.31 3.48
C ALA A 33 -37.18 -27.70 4.74
N ALA A 34 -36.73 -28.95 4.83
CA ALA A 34 -35.97 -29.45 5.98
C ALA A 34 -34.62 -28.74 6.14
N CYS A 35 -33.88 -28.51 5.04
CA CYS A 35 -32.62 -27.78 5.07
C CYS A 35 -32.82 -26.28 5.40
N LYS A 36 -33.91 -25.65 4.92
CA LYS A 36 -34.25 -24.27 5.31
C LYS A 36 -34.49 -24.17 6.83
N THR A 37 -35.26 -25.11 7.39
CA THR A 37 -35.56 -25.11 8.83
C THR A 37 -34.32 -25.35 9.68
N ALA A 38 -33.40 -26.21 9.23
CA ALA A 38 -32.13 -26.45 9.90
C ALA A 38 -31.20 -25.23 9.88
N ILE A 39 -31.10 -24.51 8.75
CA ILE A 39 -30.33 -23.25 8.71
C ILE A 39 -30.95 -22.21 9.65
N ALA A 40 -32.28 -22.08 9.67
CA ALA A 40 -32.98 -21.13 10.53
C ALA A 40 -32.77 -21.42 12.03
N SER A 41 -32.79 -22.70 12.44
CA SER A 41 -32.51 -23.07 13.83
C SER A 41 -31.08 -22.75 14.25
N TYR A 42 -30.09 -23.04 13.40
CA TYR A 42 -28.70 -22.66 13.65
C TYR A 42 -28.51 -21.15 13.71
N GLN A 43 -29.16 -20.38 12.83
CA GLN A 43 -29.15 -18.92 12.88
C GLN A 43 -29.73 -18.39 14.19
N ALA A 44 -30.81 -18.99 14.69
CA ALA A 44 -31.40 -18.61 15.98
C ALA A 44 -30.41 -18.85 17.14
N ILE A 45 -29.70 -19.98 17.14
CA ILE A 45 -28.66 -20.30 18.12
C ILE A 45 -27.50 -19.30 18.01
N PHE A 46 -26.96 -19.04 16.82
CA PHE A 46 -25.85 -18.08 16.68
C PHE A 46 -26.25 -16.65 17.05
N ASN A 47 -27.50 -16.27 16.80
CA ASN A 47 -28.00 -14.97 17.21
C ASN A 47 -28.15 -14.88 18.73
N SER A 48 -28.56 -15.94 19.43
CA SER A 48 -28.59 -15.94 20.89
C SER A 48 -27.19 -15.89 21.49
N LEU A 49 -26.20 -16.55 20.86
CA LEU A 49 -24.80 -16.45 21.27
C LEU A 49 -24.22 -15.04 21.14
N LYS A 50 -24.66 -14.24 20.16
CA LYS A 50 -24.23 -12.84 19.98
C LYS A 50 -24.81 -11.89 21.03
N VAL A 51 -25.95 -12.24 21.62
CA VAL A 51 -26.65 -11.43 22.63
C VAL A 51 -26.11 -11.70 24.04
N MET A 52 -25.38 -12.81 24.23
CA MET A 52 -24.65 -13.01 25.48
C MET A 52 -23.57 -11.94 25.64
N GLU A 53 -23.49 -11.38 26.85
CA GLU A 53 -22.41 -10.48 27.23
C GLU A 53 -21.08 -11.16 26.87
N GLY A 54 -20.25 -10.44 26.11
CA GLY A 54 -18.94 -10.94 25.74
C GLY A 54 -18.17 -11.34 26.99
N PRO A 55 -17.33 -12.39 26.93
CA PRO A 55 -16.57 -12.82 28.08
C PRO A 55 -15.78 -11.63 28.64
N THR A 56 -16.15 -11.16 29.83
CA THR A 56 -15.34 -10.20 30.57
C THR A 56 -14.14 -10.97 31.08
N PHE A 57 -12.98 -10.70 30.52
CA PHE A 57 -11.74 -11.24 31.06
C PHE A 57 -11.47 -10.55 32.40
N ASP A 58 -11.19 -11.33 33.44
CA ASP A 58 -10.77 -10.81 34.75
C ASP A 58 -9.37 -10.16 34.71
N PHE A 59 -8.77 -10.08 33.53
CA PHE A 59 -7.45 -9.53 33.28
C PHE A 59 -7.48 -8.57 32.08
N ASP A 60 -6.56 -7.61 32.12
CA ASP A 60 -6.36 -6.63 31.07
C ASP A 60 -5.72 -7.30 29.84
N VAL A 61 -6.57 -7.63 28.86
CA VAL A 61 -6.16 -8.23 27.58
C VAL A 61 -5.21 -7.32 26.82
N GLU A 62 -5.37 -6.00 26.94
CA GLU A 62 -4.53 -5.02 26.26
C GLU A 62 -3.11 -5.08 26.80
N GLN A 63 -2.94 -5.17 28.12
CA GLN A 63 -1.62 -5.37 28.75
C GLN A 63 -0.95 -6.69 28.38
N LEU A 64 -1.71 -7.76 28.16
CA LEU A 64 -1.14 -9.06 27.79
C LEU A 64 -0.73 -9.14 26.32
N VAL A 65 -1.45 -8.46 25.43
CA VAL A 65 -1.25 -8.56 23.97
C VAL A 65 -0.30 -7.49 23.45
N MET A 66 -0.30 -6.28 24.01
CA MET A 66 0.60 -5.20 23.57
C MET A 66 2.09 -5.58 23.51
N PRO A 67 2.65 -6.30 24.50
CA PRO A 67 4.06 -6.70 24.46
C PRO A 67 4.37 -7.79 23.42
N GLN A 68 3.35 -8.51 22.94
CA GLN A 68 3.49 -9.60 21.97
C GLN A 68 3.40 -9.10 20.53
N LEU A 69 2.95 -7.87 20.33
CA LEU A 69 2.94 -7.27 19.00
C LEU A 69 4.38 -7.03 18.54
N PRO A 70 4.72 -7.40 17.30
CA PRO A 70 6.02 -7.08 16.75
C PRO A 70 6.17 -5.56 16.73
N LEU A 71 7.05 -5.05 17.58
CA LEU A 71 7.41 -3.64 17.55
C LEU A 71 7.88 -3.31 16.13
N PRO A 72 7.44 -2.18 15.53
CA PRO A 72 7.97 -1.75 14.26
C PRO A 72 9.49 -1.66 14.41
N GLN A 73 10.20 -2.56 13.75
CA GLN A 73 11.65 -2.51 13.71
C GLN A 73 11.98 -1.13 13.13
N LYS A 74 12.51 -0.25 13.97
CA LYS A 74 13.14 0.98 13.50
C LYS A 74 14.16 0.50 12.49
N ALA A 75 13.90 0.75 11.21
CA ALA A 75 14.85 0.50 10.14
C ALA A 75 16.14 1.14 10.61
N VAL A 76 17.12 0.30 10.97
CA VAL A 76 18.45 0.75 11.39
C VAL A 76 18.99 1.48 10.18
N SER A 77 18.86 2.80 10.23
CA SER A 77 19.32 3.71 9.20
C SER A 77 20.84 3.76 9.27
N ASN A 78 21.47 2.70 8.76
CA ASN A 78 22.87 2.71 8.33
C ASN A 78 23.07 3.62 7.09
N SER A 79 22.11 4.51 6.81
CA SER A 79 22.06 5.40 5.65
C SER A 79 23.20 6.42 5.64
N LYS A 80 23.72 6.83 6.79
CA LYS A 80 24.78 7.87 6.85
C LYS A 80 26.04 7.49 6.07
N TRP A 81 26.40 6.20 6.00
CA TRP A 81 27.58 5.74 5.27
C TRP A 81 27.32 5.48 3.77
N SER A 82 26.06 5.27 3.38
CA SER A 82 25.65 5.07 1.99
C SER A 82 25.49 6.38 1.21
N ILE A 83 25.25 7.50 1.90
CA ILE A 83 25.06 8.83 1.29
C ILE A 83 26.37 9.38 0.67
N ILE A 84 27.52 9.09 1.29
CA ILE A 84 28.82 9.61 0.85
C ILE A 84 29.19 9.13 -0.57
N PRO A 85 29.15 7.81 -0.89
CA PRO A 85 29.44 7.36 -2.24
C PRO A 85 28.37 7.77 -3.26
N THR A 86 27.09 7.91 -2.87
CA THR A 86 26.04 8.36 -3.80
C THR A 86 26.24 9.80 -4.23
N ILE A 87 26.62 10.69 -3.30
CA ILE A 87 26.97 12.08 -3.65
C ILE A 87 28.21 12.09 -4.55
N GLY A 88 29.23 11.27 -4.24
CA GLY A 88 30.44 11.17 -5.06
C GLY A 88 30.15 10.74 -6.50
N ILE A 89 29.30 9.73 -6.69
CA ILE A 89 28.88 9.26 -8.02
C ILE A 89 28.07 10.33 -8.75
N ALA A 90 27.12 10.99 -8.08
CA ALA A 90 26.34 12.07 -8.69
C ALA A 90 27.24 13.21 -9.18
N VAL A 91 28.18 13.67 -8.33
CA VAL A 91 29.15 14.71 -8.71
C VAL A 91 30.02 14.25 -9.87
N ALA A 92 30.52 13.02 -9.85
CA ALA A 92 31.33 12.48 -10.94
C ALA A 92 30.58 12.45 -12.28
N VAL A 93 29.32 11.99 -12.28
CA VAL A 93 28.46 11.92 -13.48
C VAL A 93 28.23 13.29 -14.11
N PHE A 94 28.10 14.36 -13.32
CA PHE A 94 27.90 15.70 -13.86
C PHE A 94 29.23 16.42 -14.17
N CYS A 95 30.22 16.36 -13.28
CA CYS A 95 31.45 17.15 -13.41
C CYS A 95 32.41 16.59 -14.47
N ILE A 96 32.54 15.27 -14.59
CA ILE A 96 33.49 14.66 -15.56
C ILE A 96 33.14 15.03 -17.01
N PRO A 97 31.90 14.86 -17.50
CA PRO A 97 31.57 15.24 -18.87
C PRO A 97 31.67 16.75 -19.10
N ILE A 98 31.27 17.58 -18.13
CA ILE A 98 31.44 19.04 -18.23
C ILE A 98 32.92 19.42 -18.32
N PHE A 99 33.78 18.78 -17.52
CA PHE A 99 35.22 19.04 -17.53
C PHE A 99 35.87 18.64 -18.85
N ILE A 100 35.57 17.44 -19.36
CA ILE A 100 36.10 16.95 -20.65
C ILE A 100 35.61 17.84 -21.80
N MET A 101 34.32 18.22 -21.78
CA MET A 101 33.70 19.01 -22.84
C MET A 101 33.93 20.52 -22.68
N SER A 102 34.55 20.98 -21.58
CA SER A 102 34.80 22.40 -21.29
C SER A 102 35.59 23.11 -22.39
N ARG A 103 36.58 22.43 -23.00
CA ARG A 103 37.33 22.98 -24.14
C ARG A 103 36.47 23.14 -25.38
N PHE A 104 35.57 22.19 -25.66
CA PHE A 104 34.63 22.29 -26.76
C PHE A 104 33.58 23.38 -26.51
N LEU A 105 33.05 23.45 -25.29
CA LEU A 105 32.10 24.49 -24.85
C LEU A 105 32.72 25.88 -24.93
N SER A 106 33.96 26.06 -24.49
CA SER A 106 34.65 27.36 -24.57
C SER A 106 34.92 27.78 -26.02
N ASN A 107 35.23 26.83 -26.91
CA ASN A 107 35.39 27.10 -28.34
C ASN A 107 34.05 27.41 -29.04
N LEU A 108 32.95 26.74 -28.67
CA LEU A 108 31.61 27.09 -29.15
C LEU A 108 31.19 28.48 -28.64
N ALA A 109 31.45 28.79 -27.37
CA ALA A 109 31.07 30.06 -26.75
C ALA A 109 31.77 31.26 -27.40
N LYS A 110 33.00 31.11 -27.90
CA LYS A 110 33.72 32.17 -28.61
C LYS A 110 33.08 32.56 -29.96
N GLY A 111 32.31 31.66 -30.57
CA GLY A 111 31.61 31.91 -31.83
C GLY A 111 30.17 32.43 -31.67
N ILE A 112 29.68 32.50 -30.42
CA ILE A 112 28.29 32.86 -30.13
C ILE A 112 28.26 34.29 -29.58
N PRO A 113 27.41 35.17 -30.12
CA PRO A 113 27.22 36.51 -29.56
C PRO A 113 26.73 36.44 -28.10
N GLU A 114 27.26 37.32 -27.24
CA GLU A 114 26.97 37.30 -25.79
C GLU A 114 25.47 37.32 -25.47
N TYR A 115 24.66 38.07 -26.23
CA TYR A 115 23.21 38.16 -26.03
C TYR A 115 22.49 36.81 -26.21
N THR A 116 22.97 35.95 -27.11
CA THR A 116 22.40 34.62 -27.33
C THR A 116 22.68 33.70 -26.15
N LEU A 117 23.87 33.80 -25.55
CA LEU A 117 24.21 33.05 -24.33
C LEU A 117 23.31 33.44 -23.15
N TYR A 118 23.02 34.73 -22.97
CA TYR A 118 22.09 35.17 -21.94
C TYR A 118 20.69 34.58 -22.12
N ILE A 119 20.18 34.55 -23.36
CA ILE A 119 18.86 33.95 -23.65
C ILE A 119 18.86 32.45 -23.34
N ILE A 120 19.92 31.72 -23.72
CA ILE A 120 20.06 30.28 -23.42
C ILE A 120 20.08 30.04 -21.90
N ILE A 121 20.83 30.84 -21.14
CA ILE A 121 20.91 30.69 -19.68
C ILE A 121 19.55 30.98 -19.02
N VAL A 122 18.89 32.07 -19.41
CA VAL A 122 17.58 32.45 -18.86
C VAL A 122 16.54 31.37 -19.16
N THR A 123 16.48 30.88 -20.40
CA THR A 123 15.55 29.80 -20.77
C THR A 123 15.85 28.50 -20.03
N ALA A 124 17.12 28.12 -19.87
CA ALA A 124 17.51 26.95 -19.10
C ALA A 124 17.09 27.06 -17.62
N LEU A 125 17.25 28.25 -17.02
CA LEU A 125 16.83 28.50 -15.63
C LEU A 125 15.32 28.39 -15.46
N VAL A 126 14.54 28.92 -16.40
CA VAL A 126 13.06 28.83 -16.37
C VAL A 126 12.61 27.36 -16.45
N ILE A 127 13.19 26.59 -17.38
CA ILE A 127 12.90 25.17 -17.54
C ILE A 127 13.29 24.41 -16.26
N ALA A 128 14.50 24.61 -15.74
CA ALA A 128 14.96 23.96 -14.52
C ALA A 128 14.07 24.29 -13.31
N GLY A 129 13.62 25.54 -13.18
CA GLY A 129 12.68 25.96 -12.14
C GLY A 129 11.32 25.28 -12.26
N PHE A 130 10.81 25.12 -13.47
CA PHE A 130 9.55 24.43 -13.73
C PHE A 130 9.64 22.94 -13.37
N LEU A 131 10.66 22.23 -13.86
CA LEU A 131 10.88 20.81 -13.54
C LEU A 131 11.12 20.61 -12.05
N GLY A 132 11.90 21.49 -11.42
CA GLY A 132 12.16 21.43 -9.99
C GLY A 132 10.89 21.56 -9.16
N ARG A 133 10.00 22.49 -9.56
CA ARG A 133 8.69 22.65 -8.91
C ARG A 133 7.83 21.39 -9.06
N GLU A 134 7.73 20.85 -10.27
CA GLU A 134 6.96 19.63 -10.56
C GLU A 134 7.46 18.44 -9.73
N MET A 135 8.78 18.26 -9.66
CA MET A 135 9.41 17.21 -8.88
C MET A 135 9.11 17.33 -7.38
N VAL A 136 9.15 18.55 -6.82
CA VAL A 136 8.80 18.80 -5.42
C VAL A 136 7.31 18.50 -5.16
N THR A 137 6.42 18.90 -6.07
CA THR A 137 4.99 18.63 -5.92
C THR A 137 4.69 17.13 -5.97
N SER A 138 5.27 16.41 -6.92
CA SER A 138 5.12 14.96 -7.04
C SER A 138 5.67 14.23 -5.81
N TYR A 139 6.80 14.69 -5.27
CA TYR A 139 7.38 14.13 -4.05
C TYR A 139 6.48 14.33 -2.83
N ARG A 140 5.88 15.52 -2.69
CA ARG A 140 4.93 15.81 -1.60
C ARG A 140 3.67 14.96 -1.68
N GLU A 141 3.15 14.71 -2.89
CA GLU A 141 2.00 13.81 -3.09
C GLU A 141 2.32 12.38 -2.69
N LYS A 142 3.49 11.87 -3.08
CA LYS A 142 3.96 10.54 -2.69
C LYS A 142 4.08 10.41 -1.16
N ILE A 143 4.65 11.41 -0.47
CA ILE A 143 4.71 11.41 1.00
C ILE A 143 3.30 11.40 1.61
N ARG A 144 2.37 12.19 1.06
CA ARG A 144 1.00 12.25 1.56
C ARG A 144 0.33 10.87 1.46
N LEU A 145 0.51 10.14 0.37
CA LEU A 145 -0.03 8.79 0.19
C LEU A 145 0.53 7.77 1.18
N LEU A 146 1.80 7.91 1.60
CA LEU A 146 2.39 7.03 2.61
C LEU A 146 1.93 7.33 4.04
N ASN A 147 1.49 8.57 4.33
CA ASN A 147 1.09 8.98 5.69
C ASN A 147 -0.36 8.61 6.05
N PHE A 148 -1.08 7.92 5.13
CA PHE A 148 -2.45 7.41 5.34
C PHE A 148 -2.51 5.92 5.70
N TYR A 149 -1.35 5.28 5.98
CA TYR A 149 -1.24 3.91 6.49
C TYR A 149 -0.45 3.92 7.80
#